data_AF-A0A524LDG1-F1
#
_entry.id   AF-A0A524LDG1-F1
#
_cell.length_a   1.000
_cell.length_b   1.000
_cell.length_c   1.000
_cell.angle_alpha   90.00
_cell.angle_beta   90.00
_cell.angle_gamma   90.00
#
_symmetry.space_group_name_H-M   'P 1'
#
loop_
_entity.id
_entity.type
_entity.pdbx_description
1 polymer ?
#
loop_
_entity_poly.entity_id
_entity_poly.type
_entity_poly.pdbx_seq_one_letter_code
_entity_poly.pdbx_strand_id
1 'polypeptide(L)'
;MKRFSNNPILEPVPGHYWQNREVFNAAATYAGDKVHILYRAMGDDGVSRLGYASSSDGYSIDTRQPEPAFVPANINEDLGCEDPRLTQMNGEFLMTYTAYRSFPTNAYQVAITKISVEDLISNDWNWGERWLPFDGILNKNAVIFPKKIDGRYVMYHRLEPYLCIAYSDDLKRWCNIRAVMQPRHDSWDCLKVGSAGPPIEVSEGWLFIYHGVDYNYVYRLGALLIDKDNPENILYRSEKPILEPTEEYERFGKVPNVVFSCGSVMLDDKLLVYYGGADSVICGAEFDLGELLP
;
A
#
# COMPACT_ATOMS: atom_id res chain seq x y z
N MET A 1 -10.91 -17.36 0.50
CA MET A 1 -10.98 -15.94 0.08
C MET A 1 -12.40 -15.60 -0.32
N LYS A 2 -12.94 -14.48 0.17
CA LYS A 2 -14.22 -13.93 -0.31
C LYS A 2 -14.09 -12.43 -0.54
N ARG A 3 -14.58 -11.93 -1.67
CA ARG A 3 -14.77 -10.50 -1.88
C ARG A 3 -15.89 -9.98 -0.98
N PHE A 4 -15.79 -8.72 -0.55
CA PHE A 4 -16.88 -8.12 0.22
C PHE A 4 -18.14 -8.02 -0.63
N SER A 5 -19.28 -8.29 0.01
CA SER A 5 -20.58 -8.34 -0.69
C SER A 5 -21.03 -7.01 -1.28
N ASN A 6 -20.53 -5.90 -0.72
CA ASN A 6 -20.83 -4.52 -1.09
C ASN A 6 -19.71 -3.86 -1.93
N ASN A 7 -18.81 -4.64 -2.54
CA ASN A 7 -17.85 -4.07 -3.47
C ASN A 7 -18.54 -3.43 -4.69
N PRO A 8 -18.06 -2.26 -5.17
CA PRO A 8 -16.98 -1.46 -4.59
C PRO A 8 -17.39 -0.71 -3.31
N ILE A 9 -16.51 -0.67 -2.30
CA ILE A 9 -16.80 -0.01 -1.02
C ILE A 9 -16.60 1.51 -1.05
N LEU A 10 -15.79 2.01 -2.00
CA LEU A 10 -15.65 3.44 -2.29
C LEU A 10 -15.53 3.66 -3.79
N GLU A 11 -16.29 4.64 -4.27
CA GLU A 11 -16.31 5.06 -5.67
C GLU A 11 -16.01 6.56 -5.79
N PRO A 12 -15.63 7.04 -6.99
CA PRO A 12 -15.54 8.46 -7.29
C PRO A 12 -16.85 9.19 -6.96
N VAL A 13 -16.74 10.46 -6.52
CA VAL A 13 -17.89 11.29 -6.17
C VAL A 13 -18.09 12.34 -7.26
N PRO A 14 -19.09 12.18 -8.16
CA PRO A 14 -19.34 13.15 -9.22
C PRO A 14 -19.50 14.57 -8.68
N GLY A 15 -18.85 15.54 -9.32
CA GLY A 15 -18.86 16.94 -8.93
C GLY A 15 -17.91 17.33 -7.79
N HIS A 16 -17.20 16.37 -7.18
CA HIS A 16 -16.19 16.67 -6.17
C HIS A 16 -14.83 17.04 -6.78
N TYR A 17 -14.19 18.13 -6.34
CA TYR A 17 -13.02 18.68 -7.04
C TYR A 17 -11.78 17.76 -7.12
N TRP A 18 -11.55 16.88 -6.16
CA TRP A 18 -10.33 16.06 -6.06
C TRP A 18 -10.55 14.54 -6.09
N GLN A 19 -11.80 14.08 -6.15
CA GLN A 19 -12.15 12.66 -6.07
C GLN A 19 -13.31 12.29 -7.00
N ASN A 20 -13.55 13.08 -8.05
CA ASN A 20 -14.61 12.83 -9.02
C ASN A 20 -14.22 11.86 -10.15
N ARG A 21 -12.93 11.54 -10.32
CA ARG A 21 -12.50 10.66 -11.41
C ARG A 21 -12.14 9.27 -10.94
N GLU A 22 -11.21 9.16 -9.99
CA GLU A 22 -10.73 7.87 -9.48
C GLU A 22 -10.54 7.91 -7.96
N VAL A 23 -10.87 6.79 -7.29
CA VAL A 23 -10.71 6.57 -5.85
C VAL A 23 -10.21 5.14 -5.68
N PHE A 24 -8.94 4.93 -5.35
CA PHE A 24 -8.27 3.63 -5.47
C PHE A 24 -7.07 3.53 -4.53
N ASN A 25 -6.38 2.38 -4.55
CA ASN A 25 -5.09 2.15 -3.88
C ASN A 25 -5.02 2.65 -2.42
N ALA A 26 -5.62 1.89 -1.51
CA ALA A 26 -5.74 2.29 -0.11
C ALA A 26 -4.77 1.58 0.82
N ALA A 27 -4.15 2.35 1.72
CA ALA A 27 -3.63 1.82 2.98
C ALA A 27 -4.79 1.48 3.90
N ALA A 28 -4.57 0.53 4.80
CA ALA A 28 -5.50 0.22 5.88
C ALA A 28 -4.73 -0.10 7.15
N THR A 29 -5.24 0.33 8.29
CA THR A 29 -4.70 0.02 9.62
C THR A 29 -5.83 -0.08 10.64
N TYR A 30 -5.64 -0.85 11.71
CA TYR A 30 -6.58 -0.92 12.83
C TYR A 30 -6.05 -0.12 14.02
N ALA A 31 -6.85 0.81 14.56
CA ALA A 31 -6.54 1.59 15.75
C ALA A 31 -7.83 2.16 16.35
N GLY A 32 -7.87 2.39 17.67
CA GLY A 32 -9.05 3.00 18.32
C GLY A 32 -10.36 2.27 18.04
N ASP A 33 -10.31 0.94 18.02
CA ASP A 33 -11.42 0.03 17.71
C ASP A 33 -12.05 0.21 16.31
N LYS A 34 -11.29 0.74 15.35
CA LYS A 34 -11.74 0.93 13.96
C LYS A 34 -10.65 0.60 12.95
N VAL A 35 -11.10 0.24 11.76
CA VAL A 35 -10.25 0.25 10.57
C VAL A 35 -10.22 1.67 9.99
N HIS A 36 -9.02 2.19 9.80
CA HIS A 36 -8.71 3.44 9.14
C HIS A 36 -8.20 3.16 7.73
N ILE A 37 -8.83 3.77 6.72
CA ILE A 37 -8.54 3.57 5.31
C ILE A 37 -8.06 4.90 4.73
N LEU A 38 -6.79 4.97 4.34
CA LEU A 38 -6.21 6.13 3.69
C LEU A 38 -6.03 5.81 2.21
N TYR A 39 -6.82 6.45 1.36
CA TYR A 39 -6.94 6.08 -0.05
C TYR A 39 -6.44 7.15 -1.00
N ARG A 40 -5.92 6.74 -2.16
CA ARG A 40 -5.60 7.66 -3.24
C ARG A 40 -6.87 8.08 -3.96
N ALA A 41 -7.01 9.36 -4.26
CA ALA A 41 -8.01 9.84 -5.19
C ALA A 41 -7.41 10.89 -6.15
N MET A 42 -8.06 11.04 -7.30
CA MET A 42 -7.68 12.01 -8.31
C MET A 42 -8.94 12.69 -8.86
N GLY A 43 -8.81 14.00 -9.07
CA GLY A 43 -9.84 14.82 -9.69
C GLY A 43 -9.46 15.23 -11.10
N ASP A 44 -10.24 16.16 -11.67
CA ASP A 44 -9.99 16.70 -13.03
C ASP A 44 -8.66 17.44 -13.19
N ASP A 45 -8.06 17.87 -12.09
CA ASP A 45 -6.72 18.46 -12.10
C ASP A 45 -5.59 17.43 -12.29
N GLY A 46 -5.90 16.13 -12.22
CA GLY A 46 -4.93 15.05 -12.37
C GLY A 46 -3.96 14.90 -11.19
N VAL A 47 -4.17 15.63 -10.09
CA VAL A 47 -3.28 15.61 -8.92
C VAL A 47 -3.77 14.58 -7.91
N SER A 48 -2.93 13.59 -7.63
CA SER A 48 -3.25 12.57 -6.62
C SER A 48 -3.14 13.12 -5.20
N ARG A 49 -4.18 12.88 -4.41
CA ARG A 49 -4.27 13.24 -2.98
C ARG A 49 -4.71 12.02 -2.19
N LEU A 50 -4.52 12.06 -0.88
CA LEU A 50 -4.97 10.98 0.00
C LEU A 50 -6.22 11.40 0.76
N GLY A 51 -7.29 10.66 0.56
CA GLY A 51 -8.53 10.74 1.30
C GLY A 51 -8.55 9.81 2.50
N TYR A 52 -9.48 10.06 3.41
CA TYR A 52 -9.69 9.20 4.57
C TYR A 52 -11.12 8.67 4.65
N ALA A 53 -11.23 7.40 5.00
CA ALA A 53 -12.46 6.74 5.41
C ALA A 53 -12.20 5.85 6.63
N SER A 54 -13.25 5.51 7.37
CA SER A 54 -13.16 4.58 8.49
C SER A 54 -14.30 3.56 8.48
N SER A 55 -14.05 2.42 9.10
CA SER A 55 -15.01 1.31 9.21
C SER A 55 -14.88 0.66 10.59
N SER A 56 -16.01 0.47 11.26
CA SER A 56 -16.09 -0.14 12.60
C SER A 56 -16.15 -1.66 12.54
N ASP A 57 -16.73 -2.22 11.48
CA ASP A 57 -16.84 -3.65 11.24
C ASP A 57 -15.74 -4.19 10.31
N GLY A 58 -15.00 -3.32 9.63
CA GLY A 58 -14.01 -3.66 8.61
C GLY A 58 -14.57 -3.85 7.19
N TYR A 59 -15.90 -3.86 7.01
CA TYR A 59 -16.55 -4.17 5.73
C TYR A 59 -17.35 -2.99 5.18
N SER A 60 -17.98 -2.22 6.06
CA SER A 60 -18.87 -1.11 5.74
C SER A 60 -18.19 0.21 6.11
N ILE A 61 -18.25 1.21 5.22
CA ILE A 61 -17.69 2.53 5.48
C ILE A 61 -18.64 3.33 6.39
N ASP A 62 -18.20 3.63 7.61
CA ASP A 62 -18.95 4.48 8.56
C ASP A 62 -18.84 5.96 8.20
N THR A 63 -17.66 6.38 7.74
CA THR A 63 -17.31 7.78 7.56
C THR A 63 -16.33 7.91 6.40
N ARG A 64 -16.53 8.91 5.56
CA ARG A 64 -15.60 9.36 4.52
C ARG A 64 -15.45 10.87 4.67
N GLN A 65 -14.22 11.35 4.87
CA GLN A 65 -13.98 12.79 5.00
C GLN A 65 -14.14 13.49 3.64
N PRO A 66 -14.78 14.67 3.59
CA PRO A 66 -14.99 15.40 2.34
C PRO A 66 -13.69 16.04 1.81
N GLU A 67 -12.81 16.46 2.73
CA GLU A 67 -11.51 17.03 2.37
C GLU A 67 -10.40 15.96 2.43
N PRO A 68 -9.34 16.11 1.62
CA PRO A 68 -8.21 15.20 1.67
C PRO A 68 -7.52 15.24 3.04
N ALA A 69 -7.11 14.06 3.51
CA ALA A 69 -6.28 13.91 4.71
C ALA A 69 -4.80 14.23 4.43
N PHE A 70 -4.35 14.14 3.18
CA PHE A 70 -2.98 14.46 2.79
C PHE A 70 -2.94 15.00 1.36
N VAL A 71 -2.27 16.14 1.18
CA VAL A 71 -2.11 16.82 -0.12
C VAL A 71 -0.63 17.11 -0.41
N PRO A 72 -0.25 17.32 -1.69
CA PRO A 72 1.05 17.86 -2.04
C PRO A 72 1.38 19.14 -1.27
N ALA A 73 2.58 19.22 -0.70
CA ALA A 73 3.02 20.36 0.11
C ALA A 73 4.33 21.00 -0.37
N ASN A 74 5.07 20.35 -1.27
CA ASN A 74 6.34 20.87 -1.77
C ASN A 74 6.65 20.38 -3.21
N ILE A 75 7.77 20.84 -3.76
CA ILE A 75 8.19 20.57 -5.14
C ILE A 75 8.51 19.10 -5.44
N ASN A 76 8.73 18.26 -4.41
CA ASN A 76 9.05 16.85 -4.62
C ASN A 76 7.81 15.98 -4.88
N GLU A 77 6.63 16.57 -4.86
CA GLU A 77 5.33 15.88 -4.97
C GLU A 77 4.26 16.73 -5.67
N ASP A 78 4.66 17.72 -6.48
CA ASP A 78 3.76 18.68 -7.12
C ASP A 78 2.78 18.05 -8.13
N LEU A 79 3.07 16.84 -8.61
CA LEU A 79 2.16 16.04 -9.44
C LEU A 79 1.30 15.06 -8.62
N GLY A 80 1.58 14.88 -7.33
CA GLY A 80 0.72 14.12 -6.42
C GLY A 80 1.45 13.32 -5.35
N CYS A 81 0.68 12.94 -4.33
CA CYS A 81 1.05 11.95 -3.32
C CYS A 81 0.25 10.68 -3.60
N GLU A 82 0.92 9.55 -3.88
CA GLU A 82 0.27 8.32 -4.36
C GLU A 82 0.52 7.11 -3.46
N ASP A 83 -0.45 6.20 -3.45
CA ASP A 83 -0.35 4.83 -2.96
C ASP A 83 0.27 4.72 -1.55
N PRO A 84 -0.39 5.26 -0.50
CA PRO A 84 0.16 5.29 0.84
C PRO A 84 0.24 3.88 1.44
N ARG A 85 1.19 3.65 2.34
CA ARG A 85 1.24 2.49 3.24
C ARG A 85 1.52 2.97 4.66
N LEU A 86 0.76 2.50 5.63
CA LEU A 86 0.84 2.93 7.04
C LEU A 86 1.40 1.81 7.91
N THR A 87 2.55 2.06 8.54
CA THR A 87 3.19 1.13 9.47
C THR A 87 3.13 1.71 10.87
N GLN A 88 2.45 1.03 11.80
CA GLN A 88 2.43 1.47 13.20
C GLN A 88 3.75 1.15 13.90
N MET A 89 4.35 2.12 14.58
CA MET A 89 5.55 1.94 15.36
C MET A 89 5.71 3.04 16.41
N ASN A 90 6.06 2.69 17.65
CA ASN A 90 6.40 3.63 18.72
C ASN A 90 5.34 4.73 18.98
N GLY A 91 4.04 4.39 18.90
CA GLY A 91 2.94 5.34 19.13
C GLY A 91 2.64 6.28 17.94
N GLU A 92 3.31 6.07 16.81
CA GLU A 92 3.11 6.81 15.57
C GLU A 92 2.78 5.85 14.42
N PHE A 93 2.21 6.37 13.34
CA PHE A 93 2.19 5.72 12.05
C PHE A 93 3.26 6.35 11.15
N LEU A 94 4.16 5.52 10.63
CA LEU A 94 5.03 5.89 9.52
C LEU A 94 4.26 5.67 8.22
N MET A 95 4.12 6.73 7.42
CA MET A 95 3.56 6.62 6.08
C MET A 95 4.68 6.64 5.05
N THR A 96 4.80 5.56 4.28
CA THR A 96 5.53 5.58 3.01
C THR A 96 4.53 5.85 1.88
N TYR A 97 4.92 6.68 0.91
CA TYR A 97 4.10 6.99 -0.25
C TYR A 97 5.00 7.31 -1.45
N THR A 98 4.41 7.35 -2.64
CA THR A 98 5.10 7.83 -3.84
C THR A 98 4.88 9.34 -3.95
N ALA A 99 5.95 10.10 -3.83
CA ALA A 99 5.98 11.51 -4.14
C ALA A 99 6.28 11.67 -5.64
N TYR A 100 5.32 12.19 -6.41
CA TYR A 100 5.47 12.39 -7.84
C TYR A 100 5.74 13.86 -8.16
N ARG A 101 6.90 14.16 -8.73
CA ARG A 101 7.28 15.53 -9.10
C ARG A 101 7.46 15.76 -10.59
N SER A 102 7.42 17.02 -10.99
CA SER A 102 7.69 17.50 -12.36
C SER A 102 9.14 17.99 -12.61
N PHE A 103 9.81 18.53 -11.58
CA PHE A 103 11.10 19.23 -11.72
C PHE A 103 12.18 18.71 -10.74
N PRO A 104 13.49 18.69 -11.10
CA PRO A 104 14.12 19.05 -12.38
C PRO A 104 13.80 18.10 -13.53
N THR A 105 13.36 16.89 -13.20
CA THR A 105 12.80 15.91 -14.12
C THR A 105 11.66 15.19 -13.43
N ASN A 106 10.75 14.62 -14.23
CA ASN A 106 9.69 13.76 -13.70
C ASN A 106 10.30 12.63 -12.88
N ALA A 107 9.93 12.54 -11.61
CA ALA A 107 10.39 11.47 -10.73
C ALA A 107 9.25 11.00 -9.82
N TYR A 108 8.95 9.71 -9.88
CA TYR A 108 8.19 9.02 -8.83
C TYR A 108 9.19 8.44 -7.85
N GLN A 109 9.18 8.92 -6.62
CA GLN A 109 10.17 8.55 -5.61
C GLN A 109 9.50 8.22 -4.29
N VAL A 110 10.18 7.41 -3.50
CA VAL A 110 9.71 7.07 -2.15
C VAL A 110 9.85 8.32 -1.27
N ALA A 111 8.80 8.63 -0.53
CA ALA A 111 8.82 9.60 0.55
C ALA A 111 8.28 8.97 1.83
N ILE A 112 8.72 9.50 2.97
CA ILE A 112 8.26 9.13 4.30
C ILE A 112 7.74 10.37 5.01
N THR A 113 6.66 10.20 5.78
CA THR A 113 6.22 11.12 6.83
C THR A 113 5.66 10.32 8.00
N LYS A 114 5.19 11.00 9.04
CA LYS A 114 4.61 10.37 10.21
C LYS A 114 3.44 11.16 10.77
N ILE A 115 2.56 10.47 11.49
CA ILE A 115 1.44 11.04 12.24
C ILE A 115 1.31 10.28 13.56
N SER A 116 0.90 10.94 14.64
CA SER A 116 0.66 10.21 15.89
C SER A 116 -0.60 9.32 15.75
N VAL A 117 -0.68 8.26 16.55
CA VAL A 117 -1.90 7.42 16.58
C VAL A 117 -3.12 8.24 17.02
N GLU A 118 -2.95 9.18 17.96
CA GLU A 118 -4.02 10.03 18.47
C GLU A 118 -4.53 11.02 17.41
N ASP A 119 -3.62 11.66 16.68
CA ASP A 119 -3.94 12.53 15.55
C ASP A 119 -4.71 11.78 14.45
N LEU A 120 -4.26 10.56 14.10
CA LEU A 120 -4.96 9.73 13.11
C LEU A 120 -6.38 9.38 13.56
N ILE A 121 -6.56 8.94 14.81
CA ILE A 121 -7.87 8.53 15.35
C ILE A 121 -8.83 9.73 15.44
N SER A 122 -8.32 10.89 15.82
CA SER A 122 -9.10 12.13 15.94
C SER A 122 -9.34 12.84 14.61
N ASN A 123 -8.76 12.33 13.51
CA ASN A 123 -8.75 12.96 12.18
C ASN A 123 -8.09 14.35 12.17
N ASP A 124 -7.14 14.59 13.08
CA ASP A 124 -6.31 15.79 13.07
C ASP A 124 -5.08 15.53 12.19
N TRP A 125 -5.05 16.09 10.99
CA TRP A 125 -4.04 15.76 9.97
C TRP A 125 -2.69 16.46 10.20
N ASN A 126 -2.17 16.37 11.41
CA ASN A 126 -0.88 16.91 11.87
C ASN A 126 0.30 16.06 11.39
N TRP A 127 0.45 15.92 10.07
CA TRP A 127 1.56 15.19 9.47
C TRP A 127 2.90 15.88 9.75
N GLY A 128 3.89 15.08 10.12
CA GLY A 128 5.24 15.54 10.41
C GLY A 128 6.07 15.88 9.17
N GLU A 129 7.38 16.07 9.39
CA GLU A 129 8.37 16.29 8.32
C GLU A 129 8.21 15.25 7.20
N ARG A 130 8.37 15.69 5.94
CA ARG A 130 8.42 14.82 4.75
C ARG A 130 9.87 14.72 4.30
N TRP A 131 10.40 13.51 4.11
CA TRP A 131 11.75 13.30 3.61
C TRP A 131 11.83 12.18 2.58
N LEU A 132 12.91 12.19 1.79
CA LEU A 132 13.13 11.28 0.68
C LEU A 132 14.27 10.31 1.02
N PRO A 133 13.99 9.02 1.28
CA PRO A 133 15.01 7.99 1.49
C PRO A 133 16.02 7.84 0.35
N PHE A 134 15.56 8.08 -0.88
CA PHE A 134 16.31 7.87 -2.11
C PHE A 134 16.05 9.04 -3.09
N ASP A 135 16.42 10.25 -2.70
CA ASP A 135 16.15 11.47 -3.48
C ASP A 135 16.64 11.33 -4.94
N GLY A 136 15.73 11.61 -5.88
CA GLY A 136 15.97 11.54 -7.32
C GLY A 136 15.99 10.14 -7.92
N ILE A 137 15.81 9.08 -7.12
CA ILE A 137 15.76 7.70 -7.60
C ILE A 137 14.32 7.30 -7.91
N LEU A 138 14.08 6.84 -9.14
CA LEU A 138 12.80 6.29 -9.56
C LEU A 138 12.47 5.01 -8.77
N ASN A 139 11.56 5.14 -7.81
CA ASN A 139 11.31 4.12 -6.80
C ASN A 139 9.90 4.29 -6.23
N LYS A 140 9.24 3.18 -5.88
CA LYS A 140 7.88 3.19 -5.30
C LYS A 140 7.64 1.90 -4.51
N ASN A 141 6.41 1.70 -4.03
CA ASN A 141 6.00 0.51 -3.28
C ASN A 141 6.83 0.27 -2.02
N ALA A 142 7.30 1.35 -1.38
CA ALA A 142 8.06 1.24 -0.15
C ALA A 142 7.13 0.92 1.02
N VAL A 143 7.56 0.02 1.90
CA VAL A 143 6.89 -0.35 3.16
C VAL A 143 7.97 -0.54 4.21
N ILE A 144 7.68 -0.18 5.45
CA ILE A 144 8.60 -0.33 6.58
C ILE A 144 8.08 -1.47 7.44
N PHE A 145 8.98 -2.30 7.97
CA PHE A 145 8.59 -3.35 8.92
C PHE A 145 8.13 -2.72 10.24
N PRO A 146 7.09 -3.25 10.91
CA PRO A 146 6.47 -2.61 12.08
C PRO A 146 7.33 -2.70 13.36
N LYS A 147 8.53 -3.25 13.27
CA LYS A 147 9.55 -3.18 14.32
C LYS A 147 10.94 -3.24 13.71
N LYS A 148 11.93 -2.86 14.52
CA LYS A 148 13.33 -3.06 14.17
C LYS A 148 13.68 -4.55 14.16
N ILE A 149 14.50 -4.97 13.20
CA ILE A 149 15.09 -6.30 13.13
C ILE A 149 16.60 -6.14 13.26
N ASP A 150 17.21 -6.88 14.20
CA ASP A 150 18.62 -6.72 14.58
C ASP A 150 19.01 -5.25 14.87
N GLY A 151 18.14 -4.54 15.61
CA GLY A 151 18.36 -3.15 16.01
C GLY A 151 18.16 -2.09 14.92
N ARG A 152 17.84 -2.48 13.68
CA ARG A 152 17.69 -1.58 12.52
C ARG A 152 16.26 -1.52 12.00
N TYR A 153 15.90 -0.36 11.46
CA TYR A 153 14.70 -0.25 10.62
C TYR A 153 14.94 -0.98 9.31
N VAL A 154 13.90 -1.65 8.83
CA VAL A 154 13.94 -2.43 7.59
C VAL A 154 12.85 -1.90 6.66
N MET A 155 13.21 -1.65 5.41
CA MET A 155 12.28 -1.25 4.37
C MET A 155 12.34 -2.25 3.24
N TYR A 156 11.17 -2.67 2.77
CA TYR A 156 11.03 -3.20 1.42
C TYR A 156 10.62 -2.06 0.49
N HIS A 157 11.22 -1.99 -0.68
CA HIS A 157 10.92 -1.01 -1.72
C HIS A 157 11.13 -1.63 -3.10
N ARG A 158 10.94 -0.86 -4.17
CA ARG A 158 10.93 -1.42 -5.51
C ARG A 158 11.76 -0.59 -6.49
N LEU A 159 12.98 -1.08 -6.74
CA LEU A 159 13.74 -0.73 -7.94
C LEU A 159 13.33 -1.70 -9.05
N GLU A 160 12.53 -1.21 -10.01
CA GLU A 160 11.89 -2.07 -11.01
C GLU A 160 12.94 -2.91 -11.78
N PRO A 161 12.72 -4.23 -11.97
CA PRO A 161 11.51 -5.01 -11.66
C PRO A 161 11.48 -5.72 -10.29
N TYR A 162 12.47 -5.49 -9.42
CA TYR A 162 12.71 -6.28 -8.21
C TYR A 162 12.04 -5.71 -6.96
N LEU A 163 11.65 -6.60 -6.04
CA LEU A 163 11.47 -6.23 -4.64
C LEU A 163 12.85 -6.15 -3.99
N CYS A 164 13.15 -5.00 -3.41
CA CYS A 164 14.42 -4.72 -2.76
C CYS A 164 14.23 -4.49 -1.27
N ILE A 165 15.29 -4.71 -0.51
CA ILE A 165 15.39 -4.38 0.91
C ILE A 165 16.42 -3.26 1.10
N ALA A 166 16.22 -2.42 2.10
CA ALA A 166 17.20 -1.48 2.62
C ALA A 166 17.08 -1.37 4.15
N TYR A 167 18.15 -0.91 4.78
CA TYR A 167 18.26 -0.80 6.24
C TYR A 167 18.59 0.61 6.68
N SER A 168 18.10 1.01 7.85
CA SER A 168 18.38 2.33 8.43
C SER A 168 18.51 2.27 9.95
N ASP A 169 19.39 3.10 10.51
CA ASP A 169 19.49 3.28 11.96
C ASP A 169 18.55 4.41 12.46
N ASP A 170 18.17 5.35 11.58
CA ASP A 170 17.54 6.64 11.92
C ASP A 170 16.29 7.01 11.08
N LEU A 171 15.81 6.11 10.21
CA LEU A 171 14.74 6.31 9.20
C LEU A 171 15.05 7.33 8.10
N LYS A 172 16.17 8.04 8.16
CA LYS A 172 16.57 9.07 7.19
C LYS A 172 17.55 8.52 6.17
N ARG A 173 18.62 7.87 6.65
CA ARG A 173 19.66 7.28 5.80
C ARG A 173 19.44 5.80 5.63
N TRP A 174 19.27 5.36 4.39
CA TRP A 174 19.02 3.97 4.03
C TRP A 174 20.20 3.40 3.25
N CYS A 175 20.70 2.24 3.67
CA CYS A 175 21.86 1.58 3.10
C CYS A 175 21.63 0.08 2.88
N ASN A 176 22.66 -0.61 2.38
CA ASN A 176 22.64 -2.06 2.12
C ASN A 176 21.50 -2.51 1.19
N ILE A 177 21.27 -1.74 0.12
CA ILE A 177 20.21 -2.01 -0.85
C ILE A 177 20.49 -3.33 -1.57
N ARG A 178 19.54 -4.26 -1.54
CA ARG A 178 19.64 -5.57 -2.19
C ARG A 178 18.32 -6.00 -2.80
N ALA A 179 18.36 -6.74 -3.90
CA ALA A 179 17.17 -7.44 -4.39
C ALA A 179 16.94 -8.70 -3.54
N VAL A 180 15.71 -8.88 -3.04
CA VAL A 180 15.29 -10.06 -2.26
C VAL A 180 14.29 -10.93 -3.01
N MET A 181 13.59 -10.36 -4.00
CA MET A 181 12.68 -11.11 -4.85
C MET A 181 12.69 -10.57 -6.28
N GLN A 182 12.83 -11.49 -7.25
CA GLN A 182 12.74 -11.20 -8.68
C GLN A 182 11.43 -11.73 -9.29
N PRO A 183 11.00 -11.19 -10.44
CA PRO A 183 9.94 -11.79 -11.24
C PRO A 183 10.23 -13.25 -11.61
N ARG A 184 9.19 -14.07 -11.75
CA ARG A 184 9.32 -15.48 -12.19
C ARG A 184 8.85 -15.57 -13.64
N HIS A 185 9.76 -15.85 -14.57
CA HIS A 185 9.49 -15.79 -16.02
C HIS A 185 8.25 -16.60 -16.45
N ASP A 186 8.07 -17.80 -15.90
CA ASP A 186 6.99 -18.73 -16.29
C ASP A 186 5.76 -18.66 -15.37
N SER A 187 5.52 -17.51 -14.74
CA SER A 187 4.48 -17.32 -13.72
C SER A 187 3.67 -16.05 -13.94
N TRP A 188 2.63 -15.86 -13.14
CA TRP A 188 1.73 -14.69 -13.18
C TRP A 188 2.38 -13.37 -12.72
N ASP A 189 3.58 -13.44 -12.16
CA ASP A 189 4.40 -12.35 -11.65
C ASP A 189 5.72 -12.22 -12.41
N CYS A 190 5.65 -12.37 -13.74
CA CYS A 190 6.81 -12.48 -14.64
C CYS A 190 7.39 -11.15 -15.14
N LEU A 191 6.64 -10.05 -15.12
CA LEU A 191 7.11 -8.75 -15.58
C LEU A 191 7.77 -7.95 -14.46
N LYS A 192 7.05 -7.75 -13.34
CA LYS A 192 7.54 -7.01 -12.17
C LYS A 192 6.78 -7.39 -10.91
N VAL A 193 7.43 -7.18 -9.77
CA VAL A 193 6.86 -7.38 -8.44
C VAL A 193 7.03 -6.14 -7.57
N GLY A 194 6.21 -6.01 -6.53
CA GLY A 194 6.35 -4.96 -5.53
C GLY A 194 5.45 -5.17 -4.33
N SER A 195 5.73 -4.44 -3.25
CA SER A 195 4.94 -4.48 -2.01
C SER A 195 3.49 -4.06 -2.26
N ALA A 196 2.55 -4.77 -1.64
CA ALA A 196 1.21 -4.26 -1.46
C ALA A 196 1.17 -3.39 -0.19
N GLY A 197 0.96 -4.01 0.97
CA GLY A 197 0.97 -3.36 2.29
C GLY A 197 2.19 -3.72 3.15
N PRO A 198 2.30 -3.13 4.35
CA PRO A 198 3.32 -3.52 5.33
C PRO A 198 3.22 -4.99 5.75
N PRO A 199 4.34 -5.64 6.12
CA PRO A 199 4.32 -7.01 6.65
C PRO A 199 3.55 -7.09 7.97
N ILE A 200 2.79 -8.17 8.15
CA ILE A 200 2.03 -8.48 9.36
C ILE A 200 2.76 -9.60 10.10
N GLU A 201 3.03 -9.41 11.38
CA GLU A 201 3.66 -10.45 12.20
C GLU A 201 2.67 -11.59 12.47
N VAL A 202 3.09 -12.82 12.15
CA VAL A 202 2.39 -14.06 12.47
C VAL A 202 3.34 -15.01 13.24
N SER A 203 2.84 -16.15 13.72
CA SER A 203 3.66 -17.11 14.47
C SER A 203 4.85 -17.63 13.67
N GLU A 204 4.66 -17.84 12.38
CA GLU A 204 5.61 -18.48 11.46
C GLU A 204 6.62 -17.49 10.86
N GLY A 205 6.42 -16.18 11.04
CA GLY A 205 7.26 -15.14 10.43
C GLY A 205 6.49 -13.87 10.14
N TRP A 206 6.75 -13.27 8.99
CA TRP A 206 6.00 -12.12 8.48
C TRP A 206 5.15 -12.53 7.28
N LEU A 207 3.82 -12.42 7.43
CA LEU A 207 2.90 -12.49 6.31
C LEU A 207 3.02 -11.20 5.50
N PHE A 208 3.27 -11.32 4.20
CA PHE A 208 3.48 -10.18 3.35
C PHE A 208 2.72 -10.31 2.03
N ILE A 209 1.81 -9.38 1.79
CA ILE A 209 1.07 -9.30 0.53
C ILE A 209 1.88 -8.48 -0.47
N TYR A 210 2.04 -9.02 -1.68
CA TYR A 210 2.74 -8.36 -2.77
C TYR A 210 1.86 -8.36 -4.03
N HIS A 211 2.13 -7.44 -4.95
CA HIS A 211 1.56 -7.51 -6.29
C HIS A 211 2.58 -8.07 -7.28
N GLY A 212 2.07 -8.81 -8.24
CA GLY A 212 2.80 -9.29 -9.41
C GLY A 212 2.08 -8.86 -10.69
N VAL A 213 2.86 -8.62 -11.73
CA VAL A 213 2.36 -8.22 -13.04
C VAL A 213 2.87 -9.20 -14.08
N ASP A 214 2.00 -9.62 -15.00
CA ASP A 214 2.39 -10.43 -16.14
C ASP A 214 2.71 -9.59 -17.39
N TYR A 215 3.14 -10.25 -18.48
CA TYR A 215 3.44 -9.58 -19.75
C TYR A 215 2.20 -8.99 -20.45
N ASN A 216 0.99 -9.34 -20.02
CA ASN A 216 -0.26 -8.73 -20.48
C ASN A 216 -0.69 -7.55 -19.58
N TYR A 217 0.19 -7.12 -18.67
CA TYR A 217 -0.06 -6.05 -17.71
C TYR A 217 -1.22 -6.31 -16.74
N VAL A 218 -1.57 -7.59 -16.50
CA VAL A 218 -2.58 -7.95 -15.50
C VAL A 218 -1.94 -7.91 -14.12
N TYR A 219 -2.49 -7.09 -13.22
CA TYR A 219 -2.02 -7.00 -11.83
C TYR A 219 -2.81 -7.95 -10.95
N ARG A 220 -2.10 -8.74 -10.16
CA ARG A 220 -2.64 -9.70 -9.21
C ARG A 220 -1.92 -9.59 -7.87
N LEU A 221 -2.55 -10.11 -6.81
CA LEU A 221 -1.92 -10.21 -5.49
C LEU A 221 -1.41 -11.62 -5.22
N GLY A 222 -0.31 -11.72 -4.49
CA GLY A 222 0.21 -12.96 -3.91
C GLY A 222 0.62 -12.76 -2.46
N ALA A 223 1.01 -13.86 -1.80
CA ALA A 223 1.48 -13.87 -0.43
C ALA A 223 2.92 -14.38 -0.33
N LEU A 224 3.69 -13.81 0.57
CA LEU A 224 4.98 -14.33 1.04
C LEU A 224 4.88 -14.65 2.53
N LEU A 225 5.67 -15.64 2.95
CA LEU A 225 6.11 -15.76 4.34
C LEU A 225 7.59 -15.41 4.37
N ILE A 226 7.94 -14.39 5.14
CA ILE A 226 9.32 -13.93 5.31
C ILE A 226 9.80 -14.35 6.70
N ASP A 227 11.04 -14.78 6.79
CA ASP A 227 11.68 -15.15 8.04
C ASP A 227 11.63 -13.99 9.05
N LYS A 228 11.30 -14.33 10.29
CA LYS A 228 11.07 -13.38 11.38
C LYS A 228 12.31 -12.55 11.71
N ASP A 229 13.47 -13.21 11.69
CA ASP A 229 14.75 -12.67 12.15
C ASP A 229 15.65 -12.29 10.97
N ASN A 230 15.41 -12.85 9.78
CA ASN A 230 16.15 -12.54 8.56
C ASN A 230 15.22 -12.07 7.42
N PRO A 231 14.93 -10.76 7.29
CA PRO A 231 14.02 -10.24 6.28
C PRO A 231 14.54 -10.35 4.84
N GLU A 232 15.76 -10.85 4.60
CA GLU A 232 16.24 -11.22 3.26
C GLU A 232 15.81 -12.64 2.86
N ASN A 233 15.36 -13.47 3.81
CA ASN A 233 15.00 -14.86 3.60
C ASN A 233 13.48 -15.02 3.42
N ILE A 234 13.05 -15.27 2.19
CA ILE A 234 11.66 -15.58 1.84
C ILE A 234 11.45 -17.10 2.02
N LEU A 235 10.70 -17.48 3.06
CA LEU A 235 10.40 -18.87 3.40
C LEU A 235 9.37 -19.50 2.47
N TYR A 236 8.39 -18.70 2.03
CA TYR A 236 7.35 -19.12 1.12
C TYR A 236 6.94 -17.98 0.19
N ARG A 237 6.58 -18.33 -1.05
CA ARG A 237 6.00 -17.45 -2.05
C ARG A 237 4.87 -18.20 -2.76
N SER A 238 3.68 -17.63 -2.78
CA SER A 238 2.52 -18.27 -3.39
C SER A 238 2.77 -18.63 -4.86
N GLU A 239 2.47 -19.88 -5.23
CA GLU A 239 2.59 -20.36 -6.61
C GLU A 239 1.51 -19.75 -7.50
N LYS A 240 0.30 -19.59 -6.96
CA LYS A 240 -0.85 -18.96 -7.62
C LYS A 240 -1.13 -17.58 -7.01
N PRO A 241 -1.82 -16.70 -7.75
CA PRO A 241 -2.38 -15.48 -7.17
C PRO A 241 -3.34 -15.81 -6.04
N ILE A 242 -3.36 -15.00 -5.00
CA ILE A 242 -4.39 -15.05 -3.94
C ILE A 242 -5.62 -14.23 -4.34
N LEU A 243 -5.45 -13.23 -5.21
CA LEU A 243 -6.51 -12.42 -5.79
C LEU A 243 -6.13 -12.01 -7.21
N GLU A 244 -7.08 -12.14 -8.14
CA GLU A 244 -6.93 -11.76 -9.55
C GLU A 244 -8.21 -11.08 -10.06
N PRO A 245 -8.12 -10.21 -11.09
CA PRO A 245 -9.27 -9.46 -11.58
C PRO A 245 -10.29 -10.38 -12.28
N THR A 246 -11.46 -10.53 -11.69
CA THR A 246 -12.58 -11.32 -12.24
C THR A 246 -13.86 -10.51 -12.34
N GLU A 247 -14.07 -9.54 -11.46
CA GLU A 247 -15.27 -8.71 -11.44
C GLU A 247 -15.21 -7.57 -12.45
N GLU A 248 -16.37 -7.00 -12.82
CA GLU A 248 -16.42 -5.88 -13.78
C GLU A 248 -15.60 -4.67 -13.31
N TYR A 249 -15.70 -4.32 -12.03
CA TYR A 249 -14.96 -3.21 -11.43
C TYR A 249 -13.44 -3.46 -11.30
N GLU A 250 -12.97 -4.69 -11.53
CA GLU A 250 -11.54 -5.04 -11.56
C GLU A 250 -11.00 -5.12 -12.99
N ARG A 251 -11.88 -5.40 -13.96
CA ARG A 251 -11.55 -5.55 -15.39
C ARG A 251 -11.71 -4.27 -16.18
N PHE A 252 -12.63 -3.39 -15.78
CA PHE A 252 -12.96 -2.17 -16.50
C PHE A 252 -12.78 -0.94 -15.61
N GLY A 253 -11.99 0.01 -16.10
CA GLY A 253 -11.65 1.24 -15.39
C GLY A 253 -10.51 1.98 -16.09
N LYS A 254 -9.88 2.93 -15.40
CA LYS A 254 -8.73 3.70 -15.91
C LYS A 254 -7.59 2.81 -16.38
N VAL A 255 -7.28 1.77 -15.60
CA VAL A 255 -6.30 0.73 -15.98
C VAL A 255 -7.00 -0.63 -15.88
N PRO A 256 -7.29 -1.30 -17.00
CA PRO A 256 -8.06 -2.54 -16.98
C PRO A 256 -7.26 -3.71 -16.39
N ASN A 257 -7.96 -4.70 -15.85
CA ASN A 257 -7.41 -5.94 -15.29
C ASN A 257 -6.40 -5.70 -14.15
N VAL A 258 -6.82 -4.91 -13.15
CA VAL A 258 -5.99 -4.57 -11.98
C VAL A 258 -6.73 -4.89 -10.69
N VAL A 259 -6.07 -5.68 -9.84
CA VAL A 259 -6.26 -5.65 -8.38
C VAL A 259 -4.95 -5.21 -7.72
N PHE A 260 -4.98 -4.12 -6.96
CA PHE A 260 -3.77 -3.54 -6.34
C PHE A 260 -4.05 -3.08 -4.92
N SER A 261 -3.31 -3.59 -3.93
CA SER A 261 -3.50 -3.21 -2.53
C SER A 261 -2.31 -2.38 -2.02
N CYS A 262 -2.58 -1.48 -1.07
CA CYS A 262 -1.54 -0.79 -0.31
C CYS A 262 -1.62 -1.10 1.20
N GLY A 263 -2.55 -1.95 1.63
CA GLY A 263 -2.78 -2.22 3.03
C GLY A 263 -3.79 -3.33 3.29
N SER A 264 -3.58 -4.01 4.41
CA SER A 264 -4.45 -5.05 4.91
C SER A 264 -4.44 -5.01 6.43
N VAL A 265 -5.53 -5.44 7.06
CA VAL A 265 -5.67 -5.47 8.52
C VAL A 265 -6.04 -6.87 8.97
N MET A 266 -5.53 -7.27 10.13
CA MET A 266 -6.04 -8.42 10.85
C MET A 266 -7.24 -7.99 11.68
N LEU A 267 -8.38 -8.65 11.50
CA LEU A 267 -9.59 -8.43 12.28
C LEU A 267 -10.29 -9.77 12.51
N ASP A 268 -10.52 -10.13 13.77
CA ASP A 268 -11.20 -11.39 14.17
C ASP A 268 -10.65 -12.65 13.45
N ASP A 269 -9.33 -12.84 13.48
CA ASP A 269 -8.59 -13.94 12.82
C ASP A 269 -8.72 -13.99 11.28
N LYS A 270 -9.30 -12.96 10.66
CA LYS A 270 -9.34 -12.77 9.22
C LYS A 270 -8.34 -11.71 8.80
N LEU A 271 -7.72 -11.93 7.64
CA LEU A 271 -7.01 -10.88 6.94
C LEU A 271 -7.98 -10.18 6.00
N LEU A 272 -8.23 -8.89 6.23
CA LEU A 272 -8.97 -8.03 5.32
C LEU A 272 -7.98 -7.27 4.45
N VAL A 273 -8.05 -7.48 3.13
CA VAL A 273 -7.22 -6.80 2.14
C VAL A 273 -8.07 -5.76 1.43
N TYR A 274 -7.70 -4.48 1.55
CA TYR A 274 -8.32 -3.39 0.81
C TYR A 274 -7.52 -3.14 -0.47
N TYR A 275 -8.20 -3.10 -1.61
CA TYR A 275 -7.55 -3.05 -2.91
C TYR A 275 -8.27 -2.12 -3.90
N GLY A 276 -7.51 -1.49 -4.78
CA GLY A 276 -8.01 -0.80 -5.95
C GLY A 276 -8.46 -1.77 -7.03
N GLY A 277 -9.66 -1.56 -7.57
CA GLY A 277 -10.16 -2.21 -8.77
C GLY A 277 -9.97 -1.32 -9.99
N ALA A 278 -9.26 -1.81 -11.00
CA ALA A 278 -9.04 -1.14 -12.28
C ALA A 278 -8.57 0.33 -12.20
N ASP A 279 -7.75 0.68 -11.19
CA ASP A 279 -7.34 2.06 -10.86
C ASP A 279 -8.51 3.06 -10.78
N SER A 280 -9.69 2.64 -10.33
CA SER A 280 -10.92 3.45 -10.39
C SER A 280 -11.71 3.46 -9.09
N VAL A 281 -11.80 2.33 -8.40
CA VAL A 281 -12.60 2.12 -7.18
C VAL A 281 -11.81 1.42 -6.10
N ILE A 282 -12.30 1.43 -4.85
CA ILE A 282 -11.75 0.62 -3.75
C ILE A 282 -12.73 -0.50 -3.43
N CYS A 283 -12.16 -1.67 -3.18
CA CYS A 283 -12.83 -2.92 -2.88
C CYS A 283 -12.15 -3.57 -1.66
N GLY A 284 -12.79 -4.58 -1.09
CA GLY A 284 -12.23 -5.41 -0.03
C GLY A 284 -12.41 -6.89 -0.30
N ALA A 285 -11.50 -7.69 0.26
CA ALA A 285 -11.58 -9.15 0.30
C ALA A 285 -11.10 -9.67 1.65
N GLU A 286 -11.76 -10.71 2.16
CA GLU A 286 -11.39 -11.44 3.37
C GLU A 286 -10.68 -12.75 3.03
N PHE A 287 -9.70 -13.10 3.85
CA PHE A 287 -8.94 -14.34 3.77
C PHE A 287 -8.87 -14.99 5.16
N ASP A 288 -9.00 -16.30 5.18
CA ASP A 288 -8.55 -17.10 6.31
C ASP A 288 -7.03 -17.20 6.27
N LEU A 289 -6.34 -17.00 7.40
CA LEU A 289 -4.87 -17.06 7.42
C LEU A 289 -4.32 -18.39 6.89
N GLY A 290 -4.99 -19.51 7.22
CA GLY A 290 -4.63 -20.85 6.74
C GLY A 290 -4.83 -21.07 5.24
N GLU A 291 -5.47 -20.15 4.51
CA GLU A 291 -5.54 -20.20 3.04
C GLU A 291 -4.32 -19.54 2.38
N LEU A 292 -3.62 -18.65 3.10
CA LEU A 292 -2.53 -17.85 2.56
C LEU A 292 -1.16 -18.51 2.72
N LEU A 293 -1.01 -19.31 3.77
CA LEU A 293 0.25 -19.93 4.18
C LEU A 293 0.13 -21.46 4.14
N PRO A 294 1.21 -22.18 3.79
CA PRO A 294 1.24 -23.64 3.72
C PRO A 294 1.15 -24.34 5.08
#